data_AF-A0A7J7ZHP5-F1
#
_entry.id   AF-A0A7J7ZHP5-F1
#
_cell.length_a   1.000
_cell.length_b   1.000
_cell.length_c   1.000
_cell.angle_alpha   90.00
_cell.angle_beta   90.00
_cell.angle_gamma   90.00
#
_symmetry.space_group_name_H-M   'P 1'
#
loop_
_entity.id
_entity.type
_entity.pdbx_description
1 polymer ?
#
loop_
_entity_poly.entity_id
_entity_poly.type
_entity_poly.pdbx_seq_one_letter_code
_entity_poly.pdbx_strand_id
1 'polypeptide(L)'
;MAQEVPEFLSQNPRAAAWVEALRGDGETDKHWRHRREFLLRNAGDLAPAAAAEKEEEEEAAAGSGARRRRLQQLVSFSMAWANHVFLGCRYPQKVMDKILSMAEGIKVTDAPIHTTRDELVAKKG
;
A
#
# COMPACT_ATOMS: atom_id res chain seq x y z
N MET A 1 -3.20 16.38 -14.21
CA MET A 1 -4.22 15.33 -14.09
C MET A 1 -3.51 14.10 -13.57
N ALA A 2 -3.75 13.66 -12.33
CA ALA A 2 -3.18 12.40 -11.86
C ALA A 2 -3.87 11.28 -12.64
N GLN A 3 -3.10 10.39 -13.29
CA GLN A 3 -3.65 9.25 -14.00
C GLN A 3 -4.39 8.34 -13.01
N GLU A 4 -5.60 7.90 -13.34
CA GLU A 4 -6.35 6.99 -12.47
C GLU A 4 -5.71 5.60 -12.49
N VAL A 5 -5.66 4.93 -11.33
CA VAL A 5 -5.04 3.60 -11.17
C VAL A 5 -5.53 2.57 -12.21
N PRO A 6 -6.84 2.46 -12.54
CA PRO A 6 -7.30 1.50 -13.55
C PRO A 6 -6.71 1.75 -14.93
N GLU A 7 -6.56 3.01 -15.35
CA GLU A 7 -5.97 3.38 -16.63
C GLU A 7 -4.47 3.07 -16.66
N PHE A 8 -3.76 3.36 -15.57
CA PHE A 8 -2.35 2.99 -15.45
C PHE A 8 -2.14 1.48 -15.59
N LEU A 9 -2.98 0.67 -14.92
CA LEU A 9 -2.86 -0.78 -14.94
C LEU A 9 -3.19 -1.40 -16.30
N SER A 10 -4.12 -0.82 -17.06
CA SER A 10 -4.43 -1.32 -18.41
C SER A 10 -3.28 -1.10 -19.40
N GLN A 11 -2.51 -0.02 -19.21
CA GLN A 11 -1.33 0.32 -20.01
C GLN A 11 -0.06 -0.43 -19.56
N ASN A 12 -0.03 -0.94 -18.32
CA ASN A 12 1.16 -1.52 -17.70
C ASN A 12 0.89 -2.95 -17.17
N PRO A 13 0.76 -3.96 -18.06
CA PRO A 13 0.38 -5.32 -17.66
C PRO A 13 1.37 -5.97 -16.68
N ARG A 14 2.66 -5.64 -16.79
CA ARG A 14 3.69 -6.14 -15.85
C ARG A 14 3.51 -5.56 -14.44
N ALA A 15 3.24 -4.26 -14.34
CA ALA A 15 2.94 -3.61 -13.06
C ALA A 15 1.63 -4.14 -12.47
N ALA A 16 0.64 -4.43 -13.32
CA ALA A 16 -0.61 -5.08 -12.91
C ALA A 16 -0.38 -6.47 -12.32
N ALA A 17 0.34 -7.35 -13.03
CA ALA A 17 0.66 -8.68 -12.51
C ALA A 17 1.46 -8.61 -11.20
N TRP A 18 2.44 -7.71 -11.12
CA TRP A 18 3.24 -7.51 -9.92
C TRP A 18 2.41 -7.05 -8.73
N VAL A 19 1.56 -6.03 -8.90
CA VAL A 19 0.77 -5.51 -7.78
C VAL A 19 -0.29 -6.52 -7.35
N GLU A 20 -0.95 -7.21 -8.28
CA GLU A 20 -1.95 -8.24 -7.94
C GLU A 20 -1.33 -9.43 -7.19
N ALA A 21 -0.05 -9.76 -7.44
CA ALA A 21 0.66 -10.78 -6.66
C ALA A 21 0.92 -10.38 -5.19
N LEU A 22 0.73 -9.11 -4.82
CA LEU A 22 0.87 -8.61 -3.44
C LEU A 22 -0.45 -8.60 -2.65
N ARG A 23 -1.57 -8.98 -3.29
CA ARG A 23 -2.87 -9.11 -2.63
C ARG A 23 -2.84 -10.30 -1.65
N GLY A 24 -3.30 -10.07 -0.42
CA GLY A 24 -3.50 -11.14 0.56
C GLY A 24 -4.89 -11.77 0.48
N ASP A 25 -5.00 -13.05 0.87
CA ASP A 25 -6.25 -13.83 0.81
C ASP A 25 -7.36 -13.27 1.71
N GLY A 26 -7.00 -12.60 2.80
CA GLY A 26 -7.96 -12.01 3.75
C GLY A 26 -8.51 -10.63 3.34
N GLU A 27 -8.14 -10.12 2.17
CA GLU A 27 -8.48 -8.76 1.75
C GLU A 27 -9.81 -8.69 0.98
N THR A 28 -10.78 -7.93 1.53
CA THR A 28 -11.99 -7.54 0.78
C THR A 28 -11.64 -6.66 -0.42
N ASP A 29 -12.51 -6.61 -1.43
CA ASP A 29 -12.26 -5.77 -2.62
C ASP A 29 -12.13 -4.27 -2.30
N LYS A 30 -12.87 -3.79 -1.29
CA LYS A 30 -12.76 -2.41 -0.82
C LYS A 30 -11.38 -2.14 -0.20
N HIS A 31 -10.90 -3.06 0.62
CA HIS A 31 -9.57 -2.99 1.22
C HIS A 31 -8.47 -3.03 0.15
N TRP A 32 -8.56 -4.01 -0.76
CA TRP A 32 -7.59 -4.21 -1.81
C TRP A 32 -7.49 -3.01 -2.76
N ARG A 33 -8.63 -2.44 -3.18
CA ARG A 33 -8.65 -1.28 -4.09
C ARG A 33 -7.76 -0.14 -3.61
N HIS A 34 -7.87 0.23 -2.34
CA HIS A 34 -7.13 1.36 -1.77
C HIS A 34 -5.69 0.98 -1.43
N ARG A 35 -5.45 -0.25 -0.94
CA ARG A 35 -4.08 -0.76 -0.70
C ARG A 35 -3.28 -0.85 -2.00
N ARG A 36 -3.91 -1.27 -3.10
CA ARG A 36 -3.31 -1.29 -4.45
C ARG A 36 -2.89 0.10 -4.91
N GLU A 37 -3.73 1.10 -4.71
CA GLU A 37 -3.38 2.49 -5.00
C GLU A 37 -2.20 2.98 -4.15
N PHE A 38 -2.20 2.66 -2.85
CA PHE A 38 -1.09 2.97 -1.95
C PHE A 38 0.22 2.35 -2.45
N LEU A 39 0.20 1.07 -2.83
CA LEU A 39 1.36 0.37 -3.36
C LEU A 39 1.89 1.04 -4.62
N LEU A 40 1.03 1.31 -5.61
CA LEU A 40 1.44 1.87 -6.90
C LEU A 40 2.02 3.28 -6.77
N ARG A 41 1.44 4.13 -5.92
CA ARG A 41 1.94 5.50 -5.71
C ARG A 41 3.31 5.55 -5.01
N ASN A 42 3.62 4.53 -4.21
CA ASN A 42 4.84 4.47 -3.42
C ASN A 42 5.89 3.48 -3.96
N ALA A 43 5.59 2.77 -5.05
CA ALA A 43 6.46 1.72 -5.58
C ALA A 43 7.77 2.27 -6.15
N GLY A 44 7.73 3.41 -6.85
CA GLY A 44 8.93 3.97 -7.49
C GLY A 44 9.66 2.94 -8.37
N ASP A 45 10.96 2.75 -8.12
CA ASP A 45 11.86 1.77 -8.76
C ASP A 45 11.66 0.32 -8.26
N LEU A 46 10.83 0.10 -7.24
CA LEU A 46 10.48 -1.23 -6.75
C LEU A 46 9.48 -1.94 -7.68
N ALA A 47 8.69 -1.18 -8.44
CA ALA A 47 7.84 -1.76 -9.48
C ALA A 47 8.72 -2.23 -10.65
N PRO A 48 8.44 -3.40 -11.24
CA PRO A 48 9.16 -3.84 -12.43
C PRO A 48 8.85 -2.92 -13.60
N ALA A 49 9.86 -2.18 -14.07
CA ALA A 49 9.76 -1.40 -15.30
C ALA A 49 9.66 -2.31 -16.53
N ALA A 50 9.09 -1.81 -17.62
CA ALA A 50 9.00 -2.56 -18.89
C ALA A 50 10.38 -2.96 -19.46
N ALA A 51 11.46 -2.26 -19.10
CA ALA A 51 12.80 -2.43 -19.67
C ALA A 51 13.79 -3.27 -18.82
N ALA A 52 13.45 -3.61 -17.57
CA ALA A 52 14.42 -4.14 -16.59
C ALA A 52 14.96 -5.56 -16.88
N GLU A 53 14.46 -6.27 -17.90
CA GLU A 53 14.89 -7.65 -18.20
C GLU A 53 16.24 -7.74 -18.93
N LYS A 54 16.84 -6.64 -19.38
CA LYS A 54 18.14 -6.67 -20.10
C LYS A 54 19.35 -6.20 -19.29
N GLU A 55 19.16 -5.57 -18.13
CA GLU A 55 20.26 -4.92 -17.39
C GLU A 55 20.51 -5.53 -15.99
N GLU A 56 19.64 -6.39 -15.47
CA GLU A 56 19.74 -6.87 -14.07
C GLU A 56 20.63 -8.10 -13.85
N GLU A 57 21.13 -8.80 -14.89
CA GLU A 57 21.95 -10.00 -14.70
C GLU A 57 23.39 -9.73 -14.20
N GLU A 58 23.92 -8.49 -14.29
CA GLU A 58 25.35 -8.23 -14.04
C GLU A 58 25.67 -7.58 -12.67
N GLU A 59 24.72 -6.97 -11.95
CA GLU A 59 24.95 -6.30 -10.62
C GLU A 59 24.23 -6.95 -9.42
N ALA A 60 23.59 -8.11 -9.60
CA ALA A 60 22.45 -8.57 -8.78
C ALA A 60 22.69 -8.99 -7.32
N ALA A 61 23.91 -9.25 -6.83
CA ALA A 61 24.07 -9.94 -5.53
C ALA A 61 23.84 -9.05 -4.29
N ALA A 62 24.36 -7.81 -4.27
CA ALA A 62 24.26 -6.92 -3.10
C ALA A 62 23.05 -5.97 -3.16
N GLY A 63 22.69 -5.48 -4.35
CA GLY A 63 21.56 -4.59 -4.57
C GLY A 63 20.19 -5.27 -4.38
N SER A 64 20.09 -6.56 -4.72
CA SER A 64 18.87 -7.36 -4.57
C SER A 64 18.38 -7.44 -3.13
N GLY A 65 19.28 -7.60 -2.16
CA GLY A 65 18.92 -7.67 -0.73
C GLY A 65 18.32 -6.37 -0.20
N ALA A 66 18.87 -5.22 -0.59
CA ALA A 66 18.36 -3.91 -0.18
C ALA A 66 17.02 -3.59 -0.87
N ARG A 67 16.87 -3.92 -2.15
CA ARG A 67 15.60 -3.79 -2.88
C ARG A 67 14.50 -4.64 -2.26
N ARG A 68 14.79 -5.91 -1.92
CA ARG A 68 13.84 -6.81 -1.27
C ARG A 68 13.35 -6.27 0.08
N ARG A 69 14.25 -5.73 0.92
CA ARG A 69 13.85 -5.13 2.21
C ARG A 69 12.94 -3.90 2.02
N ARG A 70 13.26 -3.04 1.06
CA ARG A 70 12.42 -1.87 0.73
C ARG A 70 11.04 -2.29 0.25
N LEU A 71 10.96 -3.32 -0.60
CA LEU A 71 9.68 -3.90 -1.04
C LEU A 71 8.87 -4.46 0.14
N GLN A 72 9.50 -5.28 1.00
CA GLN A 72 8.83 -5.83 2.19
C GLN A 72 8.29 -4.72 3.09
N GLN A 73 9.08 -3.67 3.31
CA GLN A 73 8.68 -2.52 4.12
C GLN A 73 7.49 -1.76 3.51
N LEU A 74 7.50 -1.55 2.18
CA LEU A 74 6.37 -0.94 1.48
C LEU A 74 5.09 -1.79 1.63
N VAL A 75 5.20 -3.11 1.47
CA VAL A 75 4.06 -4.03 1.65
C VAL A 75 3.53 -3.96 3.08
N SER A 76 4.40 -3.93 4.08
CA SER A 76 4.01 -3.78 5.50
C SER A 76 3.32 -2.44 5.77
N PHE A 77 3.85 -1.32 5.26
CA PHE A 77 3.23 0.00 5.43
C PHE A 77 1.88 0.09 4.74
N SER A 78 1.74 -0.47 3.54
CA SER A 78 0.46 -0.51 2.83
C SER A 78 -0.60 -1.31 3.60
N MET A 79 -0.20 -2.40 4.28
CA MET A 79 -1.09 -3.19 5.13
C MET A 79 -1.49 -2.42 6.39
N ALA A 80 -0.51 -1.82 7.07
CA ALA A 80 -0.75 -1.05 8.29
C ALA A 80 -1.70 0.13 8.02
N TRP A 81 -1.52 0.82 6.89
CA TRP A 81 -2.42 1.89 6.47
C TRP A 81 -3.84 1.38 6.21
N ALA A 82 -3.99 0.31 5.42
CA ALA A 82 -5.29 -0.23 5.08
C ALA A 82 -6.03 -0.79 6.33
N ASN A 83 -5.31 -1.48 7.22
CA ASN A 83 -5.84 -1.93 8.50
C ASN A 83 -6.24 -0.76 9.42
N HIS A 84 -5.46 0.32 9.43
CA HIS A 84 -5.83 1.51 10.19
C HIS A 84 -7.14 2.12 9.68
N VAL A 85 -7.27 2.28 8.37
CA VAL A 85 -8.44 2.90 7.73
C VAL A 85 -9.69 2.02 7.87
N PHE A 86 -9.59 0.73 7.55
CA PHE A 86 -10.76 -0.15 7.42
C PHE A 86 -11.07 -0.97 8.67
N LEU A 87 -10.07 -1.28 9.50
CA LEU A 87 -10.22 -2.12 10.69
C LEU A 87 -9.99 -1.36 11.99
N GLY A 88 -9.59 -0.09 11.92
CA GLY A 88 -9.40 0.76 13.09
C GLY A 88 -8.13 0.42 13.89
N CYS A 89 -7.21 -0.37 13.32
CA CYS A 89 -5.95 -0.70 14.00
C CYS A 89 -5.16 0.57 14.34
N ARG A 90 -4.39 0.51 15.44
CA ARG A 90 -3.52 1.59 15.89
C ARG A 90 -2.09 1.08 15.96
N TYR A 91 -1.16 1.91 15.55
CA TYR A 91 0.28 1.63 15.53
C TYR A 91 1.02 2.75 16.26
N PRO A 92 2.31 2.55 16.63
CA PRO A 92 3.11 3.61 17.24
C PRO A 92 3.10 4.90 16.41
N GLN A 93 3.13 6.06 17.08
CA GLN A 93 2.97 7.37 16.42
C GLN A 93 3.90 7.56 15.22
N LYS A 94 5.18 7.19 15.35
CA LYS A 94 6.16 7.27 14.26
C LYS A 94 5.75 6.47 13.01
N VAL A 95 5.09 5.32 13.19
CA VAL A 95 4.56 4.51 12.09
C VAL A 95 3.34 5.22 11.49
N MET A 96 2.44 5.73 12.34
CA MET A 96 1.26 6.48 11.92
C MET A 96 1.63 7.69 11.06
N ASP A 97 2.56 8.53 11.51
CA ASP A 97 3.01 9.71 10.77
C ASP A 97 3.55 9.33 9.39
N LYS A 98 4.33 8.24 9.34
CA LYS A 98 4.91 7.76 8.09
C LYS A 98 3.86 7.23 7.12
N ILE A 99 2.93 6.37 7.57
CA ILE A 99 1.92 5.77 6.68
C ILE A 99 0.89 6.80 6.20
N LEU A 100 0.56 7.81 7.03
CA LEU A 100 -0.35 8.89 6.65
C LEU A 100 0.32 9.83 5.63
N SER A 101 1.60 10.15 5.81
CA SER A 101 2.38 10.89 4.81
C SER A 101 2.49 10.14 3.49
N MET A 102 2.73 8.82 3.50
CA MET A 102 2.78 8.01 2.28
C MET A 102 1.42 7.87 1.56
N ALA A 103 0.31 8.04 2.31
CA ALA A 103 -1.04 7.97 1.77
C ALA A 103 -1.58 9.32 1.30
N GLU A 104 -0.77 10.39 1.34
CA GLU A 104 -1.22 11.71 0.98
C GLU A 104 -1.84 11.73 -0.44
N GLY A 105 -3.03 12.31 -0.54
CA GLY A 105 -3.80 12.37 -1.78
C GLY A 105 -4.54 11.08 -2.17
N ILE A 106 -4.47 10.00 -1.39
CA ILE A 106 -5.34 8.81 -1.58
C ILE A 106 -6.69 9.12 -0.91
N LYS A 107 -7.75 9.17 -1.70
CA LYS A 107 -9.10 9.46 -1.20
C LYS A 107 -9.82 8.15 -0.89
N VAL A 108 -10.14 7.93 0.38
CA VAL A 108 -10.98 6.79 0.79
C VAL A 108 -12.41 7.29 0.95
N THR A 109 -13.29 6.85 0.06
CA THR A 109 -14.74 7.05 0.21
C THR A 109 -15.31 5.91 1.07
N ASP A 110 -16.22 6.23 1.98
CA ASP A 110 -16.93 5.25 2.84
C ASP A 110 -16.04 4.51 3.86
N ALA A 111 -15.04 5.18 4.44
CA ALA A 111 -14.28 4.63 5.55
C ALA A 111 -15.19 4.39 6.77
N PRO A 112 -15.10 3.22 7.45
CA PRO A 112 -15.85 2.98 8.67
C PRO A 112 -15.52 3.99 9.77
N ILE A 113 -16.53 4.40 10.54
CA ILE A 113 -16.31 5.22 11.75
C ILE A 113 -15.92 4.27 12.89
N HIS A 114 -14.67 4.37 13.36
CA HIS A 114 -14.15 3.57 14.46
C HIS A 114 -14.32 4.32 15.78
N THR A 115 -15.34 3.96 16.56
CA THR A 115 -15.49 4.45 17.95
C THR A 115 -14.69 3.60 18.92
N THR A 116 -14.00 4.25 19.86
CA THR A 116 -13.30 3.53 20.92
C THR A 116 -14.28 3.02 21.98
N ARG A 117 -13.89 1.97 22.72
CA ARG A 117 -14.70 1.46 23.84
C ARG A 117 -14.98 2.56 24.86
N ASP A 118 -13.99 3.39 25.17
CA ASP A 118 -14.11 4.42 26.19
C ASP A 118 -15.06 5.56 25.75
N GLU A 119 -15.10 5.89 24.45
CA GLU A 119 -16.10 6.81 23.86
C GLU A 119 -17.53 6.26 23.98
N LEU A 120 -17.71 4.94 23.80
CA LEU A 120 -19.03 4.29 23.97
C LEU A 120 -19.48 4.27 25.44
N VAL A 121 -18.54 4.15 26.38
CA VAL A 121 -18.82 4.18 27.83
C VAL A 121 -19.11 5.62 28.31
N ALA A 122 -18.39 6.62 27.81
CA ALA A 122 -18.58 8.03 28.17
C ALA A 122 -19.94 8.61 27.70
N LYS A 123 -20.53 8.05 26.62
CA LYS A 123 -21.85 8.46 26.11
C LYS A 123 -23.05 7.92 26.92
N LYS A 124 -22.82 7.04 27.89
CA LYS A 124 -23.86 6.45 28.76
C LYS A 124 -23.97 7.12 30.13
N GLY A 125 -23.24 8.21 30.37
CA GLY A 125 -23.27 9.00 31.62
C GLY A 125 -24.23 10.16 31.56
#